data_AF-A0A5C8WQF9-F1
#
_entry.id   AF-A0A5C8WQF9-F1
#
_cell.length_a   1.000
_cell.length_b   1.000
_cell.length_c   1.000
_cell.angle_alpha   90.00
_cell.angle_beta   90.00
_cell.angle_gamma   90.00
#
_symmetry.space_group_name_H-M   'P 1'
#
loop_
_entity.id
_entity.type
_entity.pdbx_description
1 polymer ?
#
loop_
_entity_poly.entity_id
_entity_poly.type
_entity_poly.pdbx_seq_one_letter_code
_entity_poly.pdbx_strand_id
1 'polypeptide(L)'
;MIRRDPAYWQRLRKDRPSNVAAGLALVAALAATVSVTACLVPGPHGAARAQPLYWLSMLPLVWWANGLVRFEPRAVRNWRPALALACFGAGAGLAAALWRAEDGTLPALGCAVTLASAGASLAVHRDSLVAREGPAR
;
A
#
# COMPACT_ATOMS: atom_id res chain seq x y z
N MET A 1 -19.47 -13.74 -5.73
CA MET A 1 -20.62 -12.91 -5.30
C MET A 1 -20.19 -12.14 -4.06
N ILE A 2 -20.27 -10.81 -4.02
CA ILE A 2 -19.86 -10.06 -2.80
C ILE A 2 -20.91 -10.32 -1.71
N ARG A 3 -20.57 -11.03 -0.63
CA ARG A 3 -21.43 -11.12 0.56
C ARG A 3 -21.64 -9.71 1.10
N ARG A 4 -22.88 -9.22 1.02
CA ARG A 4 -23.28 -7.87 1.48
C ARG A 4 -23.75 -7.84 2.95
N ASP A 5 -23.53 -8.92 3.69
CA ASP A 5 -24.08 -9.08 5.03
C ASP A 5 -23.39 -8.11 6.01
N PRO A 6 -24.10 -7.10 6.56
CA PRO A 6 -23.47 -6.03 7.33
C PRO A 6 -22.85 -6.53 8.66
N ALA A 7 -23.44 -7.57 9.26
CA ALA A 7 -22.93 -8.19 10.48
C ALA A 7 -21.58 -8.89 10.27
N TYR A 8 -21.35 -9.44 9.07
CA TYR A 8 -20.11 -10.09 8.68
C TYR A 8 -18.96 -9.06 8.53
N TRP A 9 -19.22 -7.93 7.88
CA TRP A 9 -18.22 -6.85 7.74
C TRP A 9 -17.89 -6.17 9.08
N GLN A 10 -18.85 -6.11 10.02
CA GLN A 10 -18.56 -5.64 11.37
C GLN A 10 -17.65 -6.59 12.16
N ARG A 11 -17.77 -7.91 11.96
CA ARG A 11 -16.87 -8.90 12.59
C ARG A 11 -15.45 -8.76 12.06
N LEU A 12 -15.29 -8.60 10.75
CA LEU A 12 -14.00 -8.31 10.10
C LEU A 12 -13.32 -7.06 10.64
N ARG A 13 -14.07 -5.97 10.86
CA ARG A 13 -13.54 -4.73 11.45
C ARG A 13 -13.07 -4.90 12.89
N LYS A 14 -13.62 -5.86 13.64
CA LYS A 14 -13.22 -6.14 15.03
C LYS A 14 -12.04 -7.11 15.10
N ASP A 15 -11.69 -7.76 14.00
CA ASP A 15 -10.61 -8.74 13.95
C ASP A 15 -9.24 -8.05 13.99
N ARG A 16 -8.49 -8.28 15.08
CA ARG A 16 -7.15 -7.71 15.28
C ARG A 16 -6.18 -8.06 14.15
N PRO A 17 -6.01 -9.32 13.71
CA PRO A 17 -5.07 -9.63 12.64
C PRO A 17 -5.45 -8.95 11.31
N SER A 18 -6.74 -8.85 10.99
CA SER A 18 -7.20 -8.10 9.81
C SER A 18 -6.80 -6.61 9.85
N ASN A 19 -6.97 -5.95 11.00
CA ASN A 19 -6.57 -4.56 11.18
C ASN A 19 -5.05 -4.36 11.15
N VAL A 20 -4.28 -5.27 11.76
CA VAL A 20 -2.82 -5.23 11.75
C VAL A 20 -2.30 -5.41 10.32
N ALA A 21 -2.84 -6.39 9.58
CA ALA A 21 -2.49 -6.59 8.18
C ALA A 21 -2.80 -5.33 7.35
N ALA A 22 -3.95 -4.69 7.58
CA ALA A 22 -4.36 -3.47 6.89
C ALA A 22 -3.40 -2.31 7.18
N GLY A 23 -3.04 -2.12 8.45
CA GLY A 23 -2.07 -1.10 8.86
C GLY A 23 -0.71 -1.30 8.19
N LEU A 24 -0.20 -2.54 8.17
CA LEU A 24 1.05 -2.87 7.49
C LEU A 24 0.97 -2.64 5.98
N ALA A 25 -0.18 -2.93 5.37
CA ALA A 25 -0.41 -2.70 3.95
C ALA A 25 -0.41 -1.21 3.60
N LEU A 26 -1.00 -0.37 4.48
CA LEU A 26 -0.97 1.08 4.36
C LEU A 26 0.45 1.64 4.48
N VAL A 27 1.24 1.15 5.44
CA VAL A 27 2.65 1.54 5.60
C VAL A 27 3.45 1.19 4.35
N ALA A 28 3.28 -0.03 3.81
CA ALA A 28 3.97 -0.47 2.60
C ALA A 28 3.67 0.45 1.41
N ALA A 29 2.39 0.74 1.22
CA ALA A 29 1.92 1.53 0.10
C ALA A 29 2.32 3.01 0.23
N LEU A 30 2.29 3.58 1.44
CA LEU A 30 2.81 4.93 1.70
C LEU A 30 4.30 5.04 1.40
N ALA A 31 5.12 4.11 1.91
CA ALA A 31 6.56 4.09 1.67
C ALA A 31 6.89 3.96 0.16
N ALA A 32 6.13 3.12 -0.56
CA ALA A 32 6.28 2.98 -2.01
C ALA A 32 5.91 4.27 -2.75
N THR A 33 4.79 4.90 -2.41
CA THR A 33 4.36 6.15 -3.05
C THR A 33 5.32 7.30 -2.77
N VAL A 34 5.88 7.41 -1.56
CA VAL A 34 6.94 8.38 -1.26
C VAL A 34 8.17 8.14 -2.12
N SER A 35 8.59 6.88 -2.28
CA SER A 35 9.75 6.52 -3.12
C SER A 35 9.52 6.86 -4.60
N VAL A 36 8.33 6.58 -5.13
CA VAL A 36 7.95 6.89 -6.51
C VAL A 36 7.83 8.41 -6.73
N THR A 37 7.19 9.13 -5.82
CA THR A 37 7.03 10.59 -5.93
C THR A 37 8.37 11.31 -5.83
N ALA A 38 9.27 10.88 -4.95
CA ALA A 38 10.62 11.43 -4.86
C ALA A 38 11.41 11.26 -6.17
N CYS A 39 11.19 10.16 -6.90
CA CYS A 39 11.86 9.91 -8.19
C CYS A 39 11.24 10.69 -9.37
N LEU A 40 9.93 10.88 -9.37
CA LEU A 40 9.19 11.55 -10.44
C LEU A 40 9.19 13.07 -10.31
N VAL A 41 9.23 13.58 -9.08
CA VAL A 41 9.07 14.99 -8.78
C VAL A 41 10.24 15.48 -7.92
N PRO A 42 11.29 16.06 -8.53
CA PRO A 42 12.40 16.62 -7.79
C PRO A 42 11.96 17.87 -7.00
N GLY A 43 12.40 17.96 -5.74
CA GLY A 43 12.16 19.12 -4.87
C GLY A 43 11.42 18.78 -3.56
N PRO A 44 11.30 19.75 -2.64
CA PRO A 44 10.63 19.55 -1.36
C PRO A 44 9.15 19.19 -1.54
N HIS A 45 8.63 18.32 -0.67
CA HIS A 45 7.25 17.78 -0.77
C HIS A 45 6.15 18.85 -0.91
N GLY A 46 6.35 20.06 -0.35
CA GLY A 46 5.42 21.17 -0.53
C GLY A 46 5.29 21.64 -1.98
N ALA A 47 6.40 21.68 -2.72
CA ALA A 47 6.42 22.04 -4.13
C ALA A 47 5.91 20.91 -5.03
N ALA A 48 6.14 19.65 -4.61
CA ALA A 48 5.67 18.47 -5.35
C ALA A 48 4.15 18.43 -5.52
N ARG A 49 3.38 18.97 -4.56
CA ARG A 49 1.91 19.04 -4.60
C ARG A 49 1.36 19.85 -5.77
N ALA A 50 2.15 20.77 -6.33
CA ALA A 50 1.74 21.55 -7.50
C ALA A 50 1.80 20.72 -8.80
N GLN A 51 2.49 19.58 -8.79
CA GLN A 51 2.67 18.76 -9.99
C GLN A 51 1.54 17.74 -10.17
N PRO A 52 0.96 17.61 -11.37
CA PRO A 52 -0.11 16.63 -11.64
C PRO A 52 0.31 15.18 -11.37
N LEU A 53 1.58 14.86 -11.62
CA LEU A 53 2.16 13.52 -11.41
C LEU A 53 2.12 13.08 -9.94
N TYR A 54 2.29 14.04 -9.01
CA TYR A 54 2.15 13.78 -7.59
C TYR A 54 0.74 13.25 -7.27
N TRP A 55 -0.31 13.90 -7.78
CA TRP A 55 -1.68 13.48 -7.55
C TRP A 55 -2.04 12.20 -8.28
N LEU A 56 -1.52 11.96 -9.47
CA LEU A 56 -1.72 10.69 -10.19
C LEU A 56 -1.18 9.49 -9.42
N SER A 57 -0.08 9.66 -8.68
CA SER A 57 0.47 8.60 -7.82
C SER A 57 -0.24 8.48 -6.45
N MET A 58 -0.71 9.61 -5.89
CA MET A 58 -1.37 9.65 -4.58
C MET A 58 -2.86 9.27 -4.60
N LEU A 59 -3.62 9.64 -5.64
CA LEU A 59 -5.06 9.39 -5.71
C LEU A 59 -5.42 7.90 -5.65
N PRO A 60 -4.76 6.99 -6.40
CA PRO A 60 -5.01 5.56 -6.29
C PRO A 60 -4.71 5.01 -4.89
N LEU A 61 -3.63 5.52 -4.26
CA LEU A 61 -3.26 5.15 -2.89
C LEU A 61 -4.35 5.59 -1.90
N VAL A 62 -4.76 6.85 -1.94
CA VAL A 62 -5.77 7.40 -1.01
C VAL A 62 -7.11 6.68 -1.18
N TRP A 63 -7.51 6.41 -2.42
CA TRP A 63 -8.72 5.63 -2.70
C TRP A 63 -8.64 4.23 -2.11
N TRP A 64 -7.54 3.52 -2.36
CA TRP A 64 -7.34 2.16 -1.85
C TRP A 64 -7.24 2.14 -0.32
N ALA A 65 -6.52 3.09 0.27
CA ALA A 65 -6.36 3.24 1.72
C ALA A 65 -7.69 3.49 2.44
N ASN A 66 -8.49 4.43 1.93
CA ASN A 66 -9.82 4.72 2.49
C ASN A 66 -10.74 3.48 2.37
N GLY A 67 -10.68 2.77 1.25
CA GLY A 67 -11.38 1.51 1.07
C GLY A 67 -10.89 0.42 2.03
N LEU A 68 -9.57 0.34 2.30
CA LEU A 68 -8.98 -0.64 3.21
C LEU A 68 -9.40 -0.42 4.66
N VAL A 69 -9.36 0.83 5.14
CA VAL A 69 -9.80 1.22 6.50
C VAL A 69 -11.26 0.89 6.73
N ARG A 70 -12.09 1.03 5.69
CA ARG A 70 -13.51 0.69 5.74
C ARG A 70 -13.79 -0.80 5.50
N PHE A 71 -12.76 -1.59 5.19
CA PHE A 71 -12.86 -2.97 4.69
C PHE A 71 -13.85 -3.09 3.53
N GLU A 72 -13.79 -2.15 2.57
CA GLU A 72 -14.61 -2.23 1.39
C GLU A 72 -14.21 -3.43 0.52
N PRO A 73 -15.18 -4.17 -0.04
CA PRO A 73 -14.92 -5.41 -0.77
C PRO A 73 -13.94 -5.24 -1.94
N ARG A 74 -13.98 -4.07 -2.60
CA ARG A 74 -13.12 -3.75 -3.74
C ARG A 74 -11.65 -3.55 -3.32
N ALA A 75 -11.42 -2.81 -2.24
CA ALA A 75 -10.07 -2.58 -1.73
C ALA A 75 -9.44 -3.87 -1.21
N VAL A 76 -10.24 -4.69 -0.51
CA VAL A 76 -9.82 -6.02 -0.03
C VAL A 76 -9.51 -6.96 -1.19
N ARG A 77 -10.32 -6.98 -2.25
CA ARG A 77 -10.04 -7.81 -3.43
C ARG A 77 -8.74 -7.42 -4.13
N ASN A 78 -8.43 -6.12 -4.13
CA ASN A 78 -7.22 -5.58 -4.74
C ASN A 78 -6.01 -5.59 -3.79
N TRP A 79 -6.08 -6.27 -2.63
CA TRP A 79 -5.02 -6.21 -1.62
C TRP A 79 -3.66 -6.71 -2.12
N ARG A 80 -3.62 -7.94 -2.63
CA ARG A 80 -2.40 -8.53 -3.20
C ARG A 80 -1.86 -7.76 -4.42
N PRO A 81 -2.66 -7.42 -5.44
CA PRO A 81 -2.14 -6.66 -6.58
C PRO A 81 -1.68 -5.25 -6.18
N ALA A 82 -2.34 -4.58 -5.23
CA ALA A 82 -1.89 -3.30 -4.72
C ALA A 82 -0.53 -3.39 -4.00
N LEU A 83 -0.33 -4.42 -3.16
CA LEU A 83 0.97 -4.66 -2.53
C LEU A 83 2.06 -5.01 -3.55
N ALA A 84 1.74 -5.81 -4.57
CA ALA A 84 2.69 -6.12 -5.64
C ALA A 84 3.10 -4.83 -6.38
N LEU A 85 2.14 -4.00 -6.76
CA LEU A 85 2.40 -2.68 -7.37
C LEU A 85 3.24 -1.78 -6.47
N ALA A 86 2.97 -1.76 -5.15
CA ALA A 86 3.78 -1.01 -4.20
C ALA A 86 5.23 -1.51 -4.16
N CYS A 87 5.46 -2.83 -4.14
CA CYS A 87 6.80 -3.41 -4.19
C CYS A 87 7.52 -3.07 -5.51
N PHE A 88 6.83 -3.19 -6.65
CA PHE A 88 7.38 -2.81 -7.95
C PHE A 88 7.72 -1.32 -8.01
N GLY A 89 6.85 -0.45 -7.50
CA GLY A 89 7.08 1.00 -7.44
C GLY A 89 8.28 1.36 -6.58
N ALA A 90 8.41 0.75 -5.40
CA ALA A 90 9.56 0.97 -4.52
C ALA A 90 10.88 0.45 -5.13
N GLY A 91 10.85 -0.72 -5.77
CA GLY A 91 11.99 -1.26 -6.51
C GLY A 91 12.41 -0.39 -7.69
N ALA A 92 11.44 0.12 -8.47
CA ALA A 92 11.69 1.04 -9.57
C ALA A 92 12.28 2.38 -9.07
N GLY A 93 11.77 2.90 -7.94
CA GLY A 93 12.31 4.11 -7.31
C GLY A 93 13.76 3.93 -6.86
N LEU A 94 14.08 2.79 -6.24
CA LEU A 94 15.46 2.45 -5.88
C LEU A 94 16.36 2.32 -7.12
N ALA A 95 15.92 1.61 -8.16
CA ALA A 95 16.68 1.48 -9.39
C ALA A 95 16.95 2.83 -10.07
N ALA A 96 15.97 3.73 -10.07
CA ALA A 96 16.13 5.08 -10.61
C ALA A 96 17.12 5.94 -9.80
N ALA A 97 17.10 5.83 -8.46
CA ALA A 97 18.05 6.54 -7.61
C ALA A 97 19.49 6.02 -7.79
N LEU A 98 19.67 4.69 -7.88
CA LEU A 98 20.96 4.07 -8.18
C LEU A 98 21.48 4.50 -9.57
N TRP A 99 20.59 4.59 -10.56
CA TRP A 99 20.94 5.05 -11.91
C TRP A 99 21.37 6.51 -11.95
N ARG A 100 20.77 7.37 -11.12
CA ARG A 100 21.12 8.81 -11.04
C ARG A 100 22.36 9.09 -10.20
N ALA A 101 22.98 8.07 -9.60
CA ALA A 101 24.10 8.20 -8.66
C ALA A 101 23.80 9.17 -7.50
N GLU A 102 22.53 9.26 -7.11
CA GLU A 102 22.09 10.02 -5.92
C GLU A 102 22.33 9.20 -4.66
N ASP A 103 22.28 9.84 -3.48
CA ASP A 103 22.34 9.16 -2.19
C ASP A 103 21.20 8.12 -2.08
N GLY A 104 21.53 6.86 -2.36
CA GLY A 104 20.58 5.75 -2.44
C GLY A 104 20.03 5.28 -1.09
N THR A 105 20.47 5.85 0.03
CA THR A 105 20.10 5.44 1.40
C THR A 105 18.62 5.61 1.68
N LEU A 106 18.03 6.76 1.35
CA LEU A 106 16.60 7.01 1.53
C LEU A 106 15.70 6.09 0.67
N PRO A 107 15.93 5.92 -0.64
CA PRO A 107 15.15 4.98 -1.44
C PRO A 107 15.42 3.52 -1.09
N ALA A 108 16.61 3.15 -0.62
CA ALA A 108 16.90 1.80 -0.13
C ALA A 108 16.12 1.51 1.17
N LEU A 109 16.08 2.46 2.10
CA LEU A 109 15.25 2.37 3.30
C LEU A 109 13.76 2.29 2.95
N GLY A 110 13.29 3.14 2.03
CA GLY A 110 11.91 3.10 1.53
C GLY A 110 11.54 1.74 0.95
N CYS A 111 12.40 1.17 0.11
CA CYS A 111 12.23 -0.15 -0.48
C CYS A 111 12.24 -1.27 0.58
N ALA A 112 13.19 -1.23 1.51
CA ALA A 112 13.27 -2.20 2.61
C ALA A 112 12.02 -2.17 3.50
N VAL A 113 11.55 -0.97 3.86
CA VAL A 113 10.31 -0.78 4.63
C VAL A 113 9.12 -1.29 3.85
N THR A 114 8.99 -0.96 2.56
CA THR A 114 7.90 -1.46 1.71
C THR A 114 7.89 -2.99 1.65
N LEU A 115 9.04 -3.63 1.42
CA LEU A 115 9.13 -5.09 1.35
C LEU A 115 8.84 -5.76 2.69
N ALA A 116 9.41 -5.25 3.79
CA ALA A 116 9.19 -5.78 5.12
C ALA A 116 7.72 -5.66 5.56
N SER A 117 7.11 -4.48 5.34
CA SER A 117 5.70 -4.24 5.69
C SER A 117 4.73 -4.96 4.76
N ALA A 118 5.02 -5.09 3.46
CA ALA A 118 4.23 -5.91 2.54
C ALA A 118 4.31 -7.40 2.89
N GLY A 119 5.51 -7.90 3.21
CA GLY A 119 5.73 -9.28 3.65
C GLY A 119 5.00 -9.58 4.97
N ALA A 120 5.14 -8.71 5.96
CA ALA A 120 4.44 -8.82 7.23
C ALA A 120 2.92 -8.71 7.06
N SER A 121 2.44 -7.80 6.21
CA SER A 121 1.01 -7.69 5.86
C SER A 121 0.50 -9.00 5.26
N LEU A 122 1.23 -9.60 4.31
CA LEU A 122 0.84 -10.87 3.70
C LEU A 122 0.87 -12.05 4.68
N ALA A 123 1.85 -12.09 5.59
CA ALA A 123 1.95 -13.11 6.62
C ALA A 123 0.74 -13.04 7.57
N VAL A 124 0.45 -11.86 8.13
CA VAL A 124 -0.70 -11.66 9.02
C VAL A 124 -2.03 -11.81 8.26
N HIS A 125 -2.08 -11.40 7.00
CA HIS A 125 -3.27 -11.53 6.17
C HIS A 125 -3.63 -13.01 5.94
N ARG A 126 -2.65 -13.91 5.74
CA ARG A 126 -2.91 -15.34 5.56
C ARG A 126 -3.73 -15.96 6.70
N ASP A 127 -3.50 -15.50 7.93
CA ASP A 127 -4.21 -15.99 9.11
C ASP A 127 -5.47 -15.19 9.45
N SER A 128 -5.71 -14.07 8.78
CA SER A 128 -6.84 -13.18 9.02
C SER A 128 -8.17 -13.74 8.50
N LEU A 129 -9.27 -13.30 9.13
CA LEU A 129 -10.63 -13.59 8.65
C LEU A 129 -10.86 -13.06 7.23
N VAL A 130 -10.19 -11.95 6.86
CA VAL A 130 -10.26 -11.38 5.50
C VAL A 130 -9.77 -12.37 4.45
N ALA A 131 -8.71 -13.13 4.71
CA ALA A 131 -8.20 -14.10 3.73
C ALA A 131 -9.05 -15.39 3.67
N ARG A 132 -9.64 -15.78 4.80
CA ARG A 132 -10.46 -17.00 4.91
C ARG A 132 -11.83 -16.82 4.30
N GLU A 133 -12.46 -15.69 4.56
CA GLU A 133 -13.88 -15.47 4.24
C GLU A 133 -14.10 -14.35 3.21
N GLY A 134 -13.05 -13.59 2.88
CA GLY A 134 -13.18 -12.33 2.14
C GLY A 134 -13.79 -12.46 0.73
N PRO A 135 -14.10 -11.30 0.11
CA PRO A 135 -14.94 -11.17 -1.09
C PRO A 135 -14.33 -11.73 -2.38
N ALA A 136 -13.13 -12.31 -2.29
CA ALA A 136 -12.43 -12.96 -3.38
C ALA A 136 -12.76 -14.47 -3.51
N ARG A 137 -13.51 -15.03 -2.55
CA ARG A 137 -14.17 -16.34 -2.65
C ARG A 137 -15.68 -16.14 -2.80
#